data_AF-A0A7W1WS93-F1
#
_entry.id   AF-A0A7W1WS93-F1
#
_cell.length_a   1.000
_cell.length_b   1.000
_cell.length_c   1.000
_cell.angle_alpha   90.00
_cell.angle_beta   90.00
_cell.angle_gamma   90.00
#
_symmetry.space_group_name_H-M   'P 1'
#
loop_
_entity.id
_entity.type
_entity.pdbx_description
1 polymer ?
#
loop_
_entity_poly.entity_id
_entity_poly.type
_entity_poly.pdbx_seq_one_letter_code
_entity_poly.pdbx_strand_id
1 'polypeptide(L)'
;MELVRESEYIDVYRIENGVILEVRKYMRTGWRVWHSPKYSEPIEGTPGAYRLKRKYKDLPKGTVIIDGFPVETIKEPDNFETELRLSGGVLYGTIDKHARIYTLILDILNDYREGLV
;
A
#
# COMPACT_ATOMS: atom_id res chain seq x y z
N MET A 1 -11.09 11.18 9.32
CA MET A 1 -9.99 10.27 8.97
C MET A 1 -10.25 8.93 9.63
N GLU A 2 -10.03 7.84 8.92
CA GLU A 2 -10.28 6.47 9.37
C GLU A 2 -9.21 5.55 8.76
N LEU A 3 -8.58 4.71 9.58
CA LEU A 3 -7.78 3.59 9.10
C LEU A 3 -8.73 2.49 8.61
N VAL A 4 -8.82 2.34 7.29
CA VAL A 4 -9.74 1.39 6.65
C VAL A 4 -9.14 -0.01 6.64
N ARG A 5 -7.82 -0.10 6.51
CA ARG A 5 -7.10 -1.37 6.41
C ARG A 5 -5.66 -1.20 6.83
N GLU A 6 -5.18 -2.14 7.62
CA GLU A 6 -3.78 -2.26 8.02
C GLU A 6 -3.24 -3.60 7.54
N SER A 7 -2.00 -3.62 7.05
CA SER A 7 -1.32 -4.86 6.67
C SER A 7 0.20 -4.70 6.70
N GLU A 8 0.94 -5.79 6.52
CA GLU A 8 2.40 -5.74 6.42
C GLU A 8 2.88 -4.94 5.18
N TYR A 9 2.06 -4.84 4.12
CA TYR A 9 2.47 -4.29 2.82
C TYR A 9 1.84 -2.93 2.51
N ILE A 10 0.55 -2.77 2.78
CA ILE A 10 -0.21 -1.56 2.42
C ILE A 10 -1.21 -1.22 3.51
N ASP A 11 -1.08 -0.02 4.06
CA ASP A 11 -2.10 0.56 4.91
C ASP A 11 -2.96 1.53 4.09
N VAL A 12 -4.25 1.60 4.41
CA VAL A 12 -5.23 2.38 3.66
C VAL A 12 -6.00 3.26 4.61
N TYR A 13 -5.87 4.56 4.43
CA TYR A 13 -6.58 5.57 5.19
C TYR A 13 -7.64 6.23 4.32
N ARG A 14 -8.85 6.37 4.87
CA ARG A 14 -9.87 7.28 4.33
C ARG A 14 -9.71 8.63 5.01
N ILE A 15 -9.17 9.59 4.27
CA ILE A 15 -8.95 10.96 4.78
C ILE A 15 -10.30 11.67 4.88
N GLU A 16 -11.05 11.63 3.78
CA GLU A 16 -12.42 12.14 3.65
C GLU A 16 -13.18 11.31 2.59
N ASN A 17 -14.49 11.52 2.46
CA ASN A 17 -15.29 10.87 1.42
C ASN A 17 -14.68 11.11 0.03
N GLY A 18 -14.30 10.02 -0.63
CA GLY A 18 -13.69 10.04 -1.96
C GLY A 18 -12.19 10.35 -2.01
N VAL A 19 -11.52 10.46 -0.85
CA VAL A 19 -10.06 10.69 -0.75
C VAL A 19 -9.42 9.59 0.10
N ILE A 20 -8.64 8.73 -0.55
CA ILE A 20 -7.93 7.61 0.06
C ILE A 20 -6.42 7.84 -0.02
N LEU A 21 -5.71 7.62 1.08
CA LEU A 21 -4.26 7.54 1.12
C LEU A 21 -3.86 6.08 1.28
N GLU A 22 -3.04 5.57 0.36
CA GLU A 22 -2.36 4.28 0.51
C GLU A 22 -0.90 4.52 0.93
N VAL A 23 -0.47 3.90 2.02
CA VAL A 23 0.94 3.89 2.46
C VAL A 23 1.52 2.52 2.12
N ARG A 24 2.47 2.49 1.19
CA ARG A 24 3.14 1.28 0.71
C ARG A 24 4.43 1.04 1.47
N LYS A 25 4.47 -0.09 2.17
CA LYS A 25 5.56 -0.56 3.03
C LYS A 25 6.38 -1.67 2.36
N TYR A 26 6.49 -1.61 1.02
CA TYR A 26 7.21 -2.61 0.24
C TYR A 26 7.92 -1.98 -0.96
N MET A 27 8.96 -2.66 -1.43
CA MET A 27 9.66 -2.34 -2.68
C MET A 27 9.55 -3.48 -3.67
N ARG A 28 9.60 -3.16 -4.96
CA ARG A 28 9.66 -4.15 -6.04
C ARG A 28 11.08 -4.70 -6.16
N THR A 29 11.20 -6.01 -6.30
CA THR A 29 12.51 -6.70 -6.38
C THR A 29 12.79 -7.33 -7.73
N GLY A 30 11.88 -7.19 -8.70
CA GLY A 30 12.05 -7.78 -10.02
C GLY A 30 10.98 -7.37 -11.01
N TRP A 31 11.01 -8.04 -12.16
CA TRP A 31 10.11 -7.78 -13.28
C TRP A 31 8.69 -8.30 -13.03
N ARG A 32 7.75 -7.79 -13.83
CA ARG A 32 6.37 -8.25 -13.78
C ARG A 32 6.28 -9.75 -14.07
N VAL A 33 5.58 -10.48 -13.21
CA VAL A 33 5.36 -11.92 -13.32
C VAL A 33 3.86 -12.22 -13.38
N TRP A 34 3.45 -12.78 -14.50
CA TRP A 34 2.17 -13.47 -14.61
C TRP A 34 2.26 -14.79 -13.85
N HIS A 35 1.37 -14.99 -12.89
CA HIS A 35 1.28 -16.25 -12.15
C HIS A 35 -0.19 -16.67 -12.03
N SER A 36 -0.40 -17.97 -11.85
CA SER A 36 -1.73 -18.57 -11.68
C SER A 36 -2.02 -18.84 -10.20
N PRO A 37 -3.29 -18.80 -9.76
CA PRO A 37 -3.71 -19.22 -8.42
C PRO A 37 -3.27 -20.65 -8.02
N LYS A 38 -2.89 -21.50 -8.99
CA LYS A 38 -2.30 -22.82 -8.72
C LYS A 38 -0.96 -22.73 -7.96
N TYR A 39 -0.23 -21.63 -8.15
CA TYR A 39 1.11 -21.41 -7.60
C TYR A 39 1.12 -20.52 -6.37
N SER A 40 0.02 -19.82 -6.09
CA SER A 40 -0.03 -18.82 -5.03
C SER A 40 -1.29 -18.92 -4.17
N GLU A 41 -1.29 -18.20 -3.06
CA GLU A 41 -2.44 -17.99 -2.18
C GLU A 41 -2.57 -16.50 -1.88
N PRO A 42 -3.81 -15.99 -1.74
CA PRO A 42 -4.01 -14.58 -1.39
C PRO A 42 -3.43 -14.29 -0.01
N ILE A 43 -2.92 -13.07 0.17
CA ILE A 43 -2.50 -12.58 1.48
C ILE A 43 -3.69 -11.86 2.13
N GLU A 44 -4.08 -12.31 3.31
CA GLU A 44 -5.16 -11.71 4.08
C GLU A 44 -4.86 -10.22 4.36
N GLY A 45 -5.90 -9.38 4.31
CA GLY A 45 -5.76 -7.94 4.53
C GLY A 45 -5.05 -7.18 3.40
N THR A 46 -4.59 -7.85 2.33
CA THR A 46 -3.90 -7.18 1.21
C THR A 46 -4.47 -7.62 -0.14
N PRO A 47 -5.63 -7.07 -0.58
CA PRO A 47 -6.22 -7.40 -1.87
C PRO A 47 -5.25 -7.20 -3.03
N GLY A 48 -5.17 -8.19 -3.93
CA GLY A 48 -4.23 -8.17 -5.06
C GLY A 48 -2.81 -8.65 -4.71
N ALA A 49 -2.53 -8.95 -3.43
CA ALA A 49 -1.29 -9.57 -3.00
C ALA A 49 -1.43 -11.09 -2.87
N TYR A 50 -0.38 -11.79 -3.29
CA TYR A 50 -0.33 -13.24 -3.29
C TYR A 50 1.02 -13.74 -2.81
N ARG A 51 1.04 -14.86 -2.08
CA ARG A 51 2.26 -15.55 -1.67
C ARG A 51 2.45 -16.82 -2.47
N LEU A 52 3.65 -17.05 -3.01
CA LEU A 52 3.95 -18.28 -3.74
C LEU A 52 4.00 -19.50 -2.80
N LYS A 53 3.14 -20.50 -3.04
CA LYS A 53 3.10 -21.77 -2.30
C LYS A 53 4.24 -22.72 -2.66
N ARG A 54 4.89 -22.48 -3.80
CA ARG A 54 6.01 -23.27 -4.36
C ARG A 54 6.88 -22.38 -5.24
N LYS A 55 8.10 -22.83 -5.56
CA LYS A 55 8.95 -22.16 -6.55
C LYS A 55 8.19 -21.97 -7.87
N TYR A 56 8.28 -20.78 -8.45
CA TYR A 56 7.69 -20.44 -9.74
C TYR A 56 8.70 -19.66 -10.58
N LYS A 57 9.14 -20.25 -11.71
CA LYS A 57 10.31 -19.76 -12.46
C LYS A 57 11.51 -19.62 -11.53
N ASP A 58 12.14 -18.45 -11.51
CA ASP A 58 13.29 -18.14 -10.64
C ASP A 58 12.87 -17.61 -9.26
N LEU A 59 11.57 -17.43 -9.01
CA LEU A 59 11.07 -16.95 -7.72
C LEU A 59 10.93 -18.12 -6.73
N PRO A 60 11.52 -18.02 -5.53
CA PRO A 60 11.41 -19.06 -4.51
C PRO A 60 9.98 -19.19 -3.95
N LYS A 61 9.72 -20.31 -3.27
CA LYS A 61 8.53 -20.45 -2.44
C LYS A 61 8.55 -19.34 -1.38
N GLY A 62 7.39 -18.74 -1.11
CA GLY A 62 7.22 -17.69 -0.11
C GLY A 62 7.34 -16.27 -0.65
N THR A 63 7.85 -16.07 -1.88
CA THR A 63 7.87 -14.74 -2.52
C THR A 63 6.47 -14.15 -2.56
N VAL A 64 6.37 -12.88 -2.19
CA VAL A 64 5.14 -12.11 -2.26
C VAL A 64 5.07 -11.38 -3.60
N ILE A 65 3.90 -11.40 -4.22
CA ILE A 65 3.61 -10.75 -5.48
C ILE A 65 2.47 -9.77 -5.26
N ILE A 66 2.70 -8.49 -5.54
CA ILE A 66 1.68 -7.42 -5.46
C ILE A 66 1.60 -6.75 -6.83
N ASP A 67 0.39 -6.60 -7.37
CA ASP A 67 0.11 -6.03 -8.71
C ASP A 67 0.93 -6.69 -9.84
N GLY A 68 1.27 -7.97 -9.64
CA GLY A 68 2.07 -8.76 -10.57
C GLY A 68 3.58 -8.55 -10.46
N PHE A 69 4.10 -7.89 -9.43
CA PHE A 69 5.54 -7.74 -9.20
C PHE A 69 5.97 -8.47 -7.94
N PRO A 70 7.14 -9.15 -7.92
CA PRO A 70 7.72 -9.65 -6.68
C PRO A 70 8.14 -8.48 -5.80
N VAL A 71 7.88 -8.59 -4.49
CA VAL A 71 8.12 -7.52 -3.53
C VAL A 71 8.79 -8.02 -2.25
N GLU A 72 9.44 -7.09 -1.55
CA GLU A 72 9.95 -7.25 -0.20
C GLU A 72 9.50 -6.08 0.68
N THR A 73 9.34 -6.32 1.97
CA THR A 73 8.89 -5.29 2.92
C THR A 73 9.99 -4.29 3.23
N ILE A 74 9.60 -3.03 3.36
CA ILE A 74 10.45 -1.95 3.81
C ILE A 74 10.20 -1.79 5.31
N LYS A 75 11.28 -1.60 6.08
CA LYS A 75 11.20 -1.38 7.53
C LYS A 75 11.34 0.07 7.94
N GLU A 76 12.05 0.85 7.14
CA GLU A 76 12.34 2.26 7.41
C GLU A 76 11.20 3.13 6.86
N PRO A 77 10.42 3.81 7.71
CA PRO A 77 9.27 4.61 7.27
C PRO A 77 9.61 5.70 6.25
N ASP A 78 10.81 6.26 6.31
CA ASP A 78 11.26 7.28 5.37
C ASP A 78 11.37 6.77 3.92
N ASN A 79 11.37 5.45 3.72
CA ASN A 79 11.39 4.83 2.40
C ASN A 79 10.01 4.36 1.94
N PHE A 80 8.94 4.61 2.71
CA PHE A 80 7.59 4.26 2.30
C PHE A 80 7.13 5.15 1.14
N GLU A 81 6.45 4.54 0.17
CA GLU A 81 5.80 5.28 -0.91
C GLU A 81 4.34 5.54 -0.56
N THR A 82 3.81 6.71 -0.91
CA THR A 82 2.41 7.06 -0.66
C THR A 82 1.67 7.33 -1.96
N GLU A 83 0.45 6.84 -2.09
CA GLU A 83 -0.42 7.12 -3.24
C GLU A 83 -1.75 7.74 -2.76
N LEU A 84 -2.12 8.88 -3.34
CA LEU A 84 -3.42 9.51 -3.09
C LEU A 84 -4.41 9.11 -4.20
N ARG A 85 -5.51 8.48 -3.82
CA ARG A 85 -6.57 8.02 -4.73
C ARG A 85 -7.84 8.84 -4.55
N LEU A 86 -8.36 9.32 -5.67
CA LEU A 86 -9.56 10.15 -5.74
C LEU A 86 -10.66 9.40 -6.49
N SER A 87 -11.85 9.28 -5.88
CA SER A 87 -12.97 8.58 -6.50
C SER A 87 -13.59 9.31 -7.70
N GLY A 88 -13.32 10.62 -7.85
CA GLY A 88 -13.88 11.49 -8.89
C GLY A 88 -12.84 12.14 -9.81
N GLY A 89 -11.59 11.66 -9.81
CA GLY A 89 -10.51 12.18 -10.65
C GLY A 89 -9.86 13.47 -10.15
N VAL A 90 -10.64 14.42 -9.61
CA VAL A 90 -10.13 15.69 -9.06
C VAL A 90 -10.60 15.93 -7.64
N LEU A 91 -9.72 16.53 -6.82
CA LEU A 91 -10.07 17.04 -5.51
C LEU A 91 -10.46 18.51 -5.67
N TYR A 92 -11.76 18.79 -5.63
CA TYR A 92 -12.29 20.15 -5.71
C TYR A 92 -12.64 20.69 -4.32
N GLY A 93 -12.27 21.94 -4.05
CA GLY A 93 -12.46 22.55 -2.73
C GLY A 93 -11.97 23.98 -2.61
N THR A 94 -12.26 24.58 -1.46
CA THR A 94 -11.65 25.83 -1.00
C THR A 94 -10.21 25.58 -0.53
N ILE A 95 -9.45 26.67 -0.37
CA ILE A 95 -8.09 26.61 0.22
C ILE A 95 -8.11 25.85 1.55
N ASP A 96 -9.07 26.14 2.44
CA ASP A 96 -9.17 25.49 3.75
C ASP A 96 -9.40 23.97 3.65
N LYS A 97 -10.21 23.54 2.67
CA LYS A 97 -10.45 22.10 2.43
C LYS A 97 -9.16 21.41 2.01
N HIS A 98 -8.42 22.01 1.08
CA HIS A 98 -7.14 21.48 0.64
C HIS A 98 -6.14 21.45 1.79
N ALA A 99 -5.98 22.55 2.53
CA ALA A 99 -5.07 22.65 3.67
C ALA A 99 -5.33 21.56 4.70
N ARG A 100 -6.60 21.35 5.09
CA ARG A 100 -6.99 20.31 6.05
C ARG A 100 -6.62 18.90 5.57
N ILE A 101 -6.81 18.58 4.28
CA ILE A 101 -6.45 17.26 3.74
C ILE A 101 -4.94 17.04 3.82
N TYR A 102 -4.14 18.04 3.44
CA TYR A 102 -2.68 17.94 3.53
C TYR A 102 -2.19 17.82 4.97
N THR A 103 -2.78 18.56 5.91
CA THR A 103 -2.46 18.41 7.35
C THR A 103 -2.73 16.99 7.83
N LEU A 104 -3.90 16.42 7.54
CA LEU A 104 -4.23 15.05 7.94
C LEU A 104 -3.28 14.01 7.33
N ILE A 105 -2.85 14.21 6.08
CA ILE A 105 -1.85 13.34 5.46
C ILE A 105 -0.52 13.46 6.20
N LEU A 106 -0.06 14.68 6.52
CA LEU A 106 1.18 14.88 7.25
C LEU A 106 1.14 14.27 8.65
N ASP A 107 0.03 14.38 9.36
CA ASP A 107 -0.15 13.76 10.68
C ASP A 107 0.06 12.25 10.60
N ILE A 108 -0.60 11.57 9.63
CA ILE A 108 -0.43 10.12 9.40
C ILE A 108 1.05 9.77 9.13
N LEU A 109 1.73 10.53 8.28
CA LEU A 109 3.11 10.23 7.91
C LEU A 109 4.09 10.47 9.07
N ASN A 110 3.79 11.43 9.94
CA ASN A 110 4.57 11.64 11.15
C ASN A 110 4.35 10.52 12.16
N ASP A 111 3.14 9.97 12.28
CA ASP A 111 2.87 8.84 13.16
C ASP A 111 3.77 7.62 12.82
N TYR A 112 4.01 7.34 11.52
CA TYR A 112 4.96 6.29 11.13
C TYR A 112 6.40 6.59 11.55
N ARG A 113 6.84 7.84 11.38
CA ARG A 113 8.21 8.26 11.74
C ARG A 113 8.46 8.24 13.24
N GLU A 114 7.43 8.54 14.02
CA GLU A 114 7.47 8.55 15.48
C GLU A 114 7.21 7.15 16.08
N GLY A 115 6.86 6.16 15.26
CA GLY A 115 6.60 4.78 15.69
C GLY A 115 5.28 4.63 16.45
N LEU A 116 4.29 5.45 16.11
CA LEU A 116 2.96 5.49 16.73
C LEU A 116 1.93 4.59 16.01
N VAL A 117 2.32 3.98 14.90
CA VAL A 117 1.53 3.01 14.10
C VAL A 117 2.23 1.66 14.09
#